data_AF-A0ABD1W1L3-F1
#
_entry.id   AF-A0ABD1W1L3-F1
#
_cell.length_a   1.000
_cell.length_b   1.000
_cell.length_c   1.000
_cell.angle_alpha   90.00
_cell.angle_beta   90.00
_cell.angle_gamma   90.00
#
_symmetry.space_group_name_H-M   'P 1'
#
loop_
_entity.id
_entity.type
_entity.pdbx_description
1 polymer ?
#
loop_
_entity_poly.entity_id
_entity_poly.type
_entity_poly.pdbx_seq_one_letter_code
_entity_poly.pdbx_strand_id
1 'polypeptide(L)'
;MPLSIAFDNVKRTMQPIENNAKYFTRLVGNQVRFIVPPYYPSWTEVPEEQRARLRSIIESYFNLHGESVARLSTWAVIVAVDRLAANRYRDYKLKVHNHLKAHGPSRLYGEMSAED
;
A
#
# COMPACT_ATOMS: atom_id res chain seq x y z
N MET A 1 5.81 -10.71 17.63
CA MET A 1 5.58 -9.30 17.97
C MET A 1 5.58 -8.48 16.68
N PRO A 2 4.70 -7.47 16.52
CA PRO A 2 4.70 -6.62 15.33
C PRO A 2 6.04 -5.91 15.14
N LEU A 3 6.47 -5.71 13.90
CA LEU A 3 7.74 -5.10 13.56
C LEU A 3 7.72 -3.58 13.84
N SER A 4 8.83 -3.05 14.36
CA SER A 4 8.96 -1.61 14.61
C SER A 4 9.07 -0.80 13.32
N ILE A 5 8.47 0.39 13.31
CA ILE A 5 8.58 1.38 12.24
C ILE A 5 8.84 2.76 12.83
N ALA A 6 9.41 3.67 12.05
CA ALA A 6 9.62 5.06 12.44
C ALA A 6 8.82 5.99 11.52
N PHE A 7 8.64 7.23 11.97
CA PHE A 7 8.14 8.28 11.10
C PHE A 7 9.28 9.19 10.67
N ASP A 8 9.33 9.49 9.38
CA ASP A 8 10.25 10.46 8.82
C ASP A 8 9.57 11.81 8.76
N ASN A 9 10.06 12.71 9.61
CA ASN A 9 9.55 14.08 9.72
C ASN A 9 9.80 14.91 8.45
N VAL A 10 10.82 14.57 7.64
CA VAL A 10 11.15 15.29 6.41
C VAL A 10 10.21 14.85 5.29
N LYS A 11 10.10 13.54 5.06
CA LYS A 11 9.21 12.99 4.01
C LYS A 11 7.75 12.96 4.44
N ARG A 12 7.46 13.21 5.72
CA ARG A 12 6.12 13.14 6.33
C ARG A 12 5.42 11.83 5.98
N THR A 13 6.14 10.72 6.14
CA THR A 13 5.68 9.35 5.86
C THR A 13 6.38 8.37 6.79
N MET A 14 5.85 7.15 6.88
CA MET A 14 6.50 6.09 7.64
C MET A 14 7.79 5.68 6.93
N GLN A 15 8.89 5.67 7.69
CA GLN A 15 10.15 5.12 7.27
C GLN A 15 10.51 3.93 8.16
N PRO A 16 11.26 2.99 7.59
CA PRO A 16 11.61 1.79 8.31
C PRO A 16 12.69 2.01 9.35
N ILE A 17 12.61 1.24 10.43
CA ILE A 17 13.74 1.01 11.33
C ILE A 17 14.46 -0.23 10.79
N GLU A 18 15.69 -0.04 10.31
CA GLU A 18 16.59 -1.10 9.86
C GLU A 18 16.05 -1.96 8.68
N ASN A 19 16.45 -3.24 8.61
CA ASN A 19 16.19 -4.14 7.48
C ASN A 19 14.71 -4.51 7.25
N ASN A 20 13.81 -4.14 8.17
CA ASN A 20 12.38 -4.49 8.11
C ASN A 20 11.61 -3.65 7.08
N ALA A 21 12.26 -2.63 6.53
CA ALA A 21 11.81 -1.71 5.50
C ALA A 21 11.15 -2.30 4.27
N LYS A 22 11.88 -3.23 3.68
CA LYS A 22 11.49 -3.86 2.43
C LYS A 22 10.18 -4.62 2.65
N TYR A 23 9.94 -5.14 3.85
CA TYR A 23 8.71 -5.85 4.19
C TYR A 23 7.54 -4.88 4.33
N PHE A 24 7.70 -3.73 4.99
CA PHE A 24 6.62 -2.74 5.14
C PHE A 24 6.16 -2.22 3.79
N THR A 25 7.11 -1.71 3.00
CA THR A 25 6.82 -1.12 1.69
C THR A 25 6.22 -2.14 0.71
N ARG A 26 6.75 -3.37 0.71
CA ARG A 26 6.24 -4.47 -0.12
C ARG A 26 4.86 -4.92 0.33
N LEU A 27 4.62 -5.03 1.65
CA LEU A 27 3.31 -5.38 2.19
C LEU A 27 2.27 -4.36 1.73
N VAL A 28 2.49 -3.06 1.97
CA VAL A 28 1.55 -2.02 1.55
C VAL A 28 1.29 -2.09 0.04
N GLY A 29 2.34 -2.21 -0.77
CA GLY A 29 2.21 -2.31 -2.22
C GLY A 29 1.41 -3.54 -2.68
N ASN A 30 1.62 -4.70 -2.05
CA ASN A 30 0.89 -5.92 -2.37
C ASN A 30 -0.57 -5.82 -1.96
N GLN A 31 -0.83 -5.35 -0.74
CA GLN A 31 -2.19 -5.24 -0.22
C GLN A 31 -3.01 -4.19 -0.96
N VAL A 32 -2.41 -3.06 -1.37
CA VAL A 32 -3.08 -2.09 -2.24
C VAL A 32 -3.56 -2.75 -3.54
N ARG A 33 -2.74 -3.58 -4.19
CA ARG A 33 -3.14 -4.27 -5.43
C ARG A 33 -4.22 -5.32 -5.21
N PHE A 34 -4.18 -6.01 -4.08
CA PHE A 34 -5.13 -7.06 -3.75
C PHE A 34 -6.50 -6.51 -3.31
N ILE A 35 -6.50 -5.41 -2.56
CA ILE A 35 -7.71 -4.85 -1.94
C ILE A 35 -8.38 -3.80 -2.85
N VAL A 36 -7.60 -3.04 -3.62
CA VAL A 36 -8.08 -1.85 -4.31
C VAL A 36 -7.98 -2.00 -5.83
N PRO A 37 -9.11 -2.15 -6.53
CA PRO A 37 -9.15 -2.12 -7.98
C PRO A 37 -8.55 -0.83 -8.58
N PRO A 38 -7.92 -0.89 -9.77
CA PRO A 38 -7.24 0.25 -10.38
C PRO A 38 -8.19 1.27 -11.04
N TYR A 39 -9.50 1.05 -11.01
CA TYR A 39 -10.47 1.92 -11.68
C TYR A 39 -10.75 3.22 -10.92
N TYR A 40 -10.53 3.29 -9.60
CA TYR A 40 -10.73 4.54 -8.86
C TYR A 40 -9.76 5.61 -9.38
N PRO A 41 -10.20 6.84 -9.67
CA PRO A 41 -9.33 7.86 -10.28
C PRO A 41 -8.12 8.19 -9.40
N SER A 42 -8.31 8.25 -8.08
CA SER A 42 -7.30 8.62 -7.09
C SER A 42 -7.42 7.78 -5.80
N TRP A 43 -6.39 7.80 -4.95
CA TRP A 43 -6.46 7.13 -3.64
C TRP A 43 -7.53 7.71 -2.72
N THR A 44 -7.79 9.01 -2.82
CA THR A 44 -8.81 9.71 -2.03
C THR A 44 -10.23 9.28 -2.39
N GLU A 45 -10.44 8.72 -3.59
CA GLU A 45 -11.72 8.18 -4.04
C GLU A 45 -11.91 6.69 -3.72
N VAL A 46 -10.89 6.04 -3.16
CA VAL A 46 -11.00 4.67 -2.68
C VAL A 46 -11.92 4.66 -1.44
N PRO A 47 -12.93 3.76 -1.38
CA PRO A 47 -13.83 3.65 -0.25
C PRO A 47 -13.10 3.54 1.09
N GLU A 48 -13.62 4.21 2.12
CA GLU A 48 -13.04 4.19 3.46
C GLU A 48 -12.91 2.77 4.00
N GLU A 49 -13.86 1.88 3.70
CA GLU A 49 -13.80 0.48 4.10
C GLU A 49 -12.54 -0.24 3.57
N GLN A 50 -12.17 -0.01 2.31
CA GLN A 50 -10.97 -0.60 1.71
C GLN A 50 -9.69 0.00 2.31
N ARG A 51 -9.68 1.32 2.55
CA ARG A 51 -8.56 2.01 3.21
C ARG A 51 -8.39 1.55 4.66
N ALA A 52 -9.49 1.38 5.40
CA ALA A 52 -9.50 0.86 6.76
C ALA A 52 -9.04 -0.59 6.82
N ARG A 53 -9.49 -1.45 5.89
CA ARG A 53 -9.03 -2.84 5.79
C ARG A 53 -7.53 -2.93 5.56
N LEU A 54 -6.98 -2.08 4.67
CA LEU A 54 -5.54 -2.00 4.46
C LEU A 54 -4.79 -1.63 5.75
N ARG A 55 -5.27 -0.62 6.49
CA ARG A 55 -4.66 -0.20 7.76
C ARG A 55 -4.68 -1.32 8.80
N SER A 56 -5.82 -2.00 8.96
CA SER A 56 -5.94 -3.14 9.88
C SER A 56 -4.96 -4.26 9.55
N ILE A 57 -4.77 -4.58 8.27
CA ILE A 57 -3.74 -5.56 7.85
C ILE A 57 -2.36 -5.06 8.23
N ILE A 58 -2.02 -3.80 7.96
CA ILE A 58 -0.70 -3.25 8.29
C ILE A 58 -0.42 -3.32 9.81
N GLU A 59 -1.40 -2.98 10.65
CA GLU A 59 -1.32 -3.04 12.11
C GLU A 59 -1.07 -4.45 12.64
N SER A 60 -1.53 -5.48 11.92
CA SER A 60 -1.26 -6.88 12.31
C SER A 60 0.21 -7.29 12.15
N TYR A 61 0.98 -6.59 11.30
CA TYR A 61 2.40 -6.88 11.04
C TYR A 61 3.35 -5.85 11.63
N PHE A 62 2.91 -4.60 11.81
CA PHE A 62 3.76 -3.47 12.19
C PHE A 62 3.18 -2.71 13.38
N ASN A 63 4.06 -2.34 14.32
CA ASN A 63 3.68 -1.56 15.47
C ASN A 63 3.53 -0.07 15.09
N LEU A 64 2.34 0.31 14.64
CA LEU A 64 2.01 1.69 14.25
C LEU A 64 1.91 2.67 15.44
N HIS A 65 2.01 2.16 16.67
CA HIS A 65 1.92 2.93 17.90
C HIS A 65 3.12 2.69 18.85
N GLY A 66 4.23 2.19 18.31
CA GLY A 66 5.46 1.94 19.06
C GLY A 66 6.18 3.21 19.51
N GLU A 67 7.18 3.06 20.39
CA GLU A 67 7.93 4.17 20.98
C GLU A 67 8.49 5.16 19.94
N SER A 68 8.96 4.65 18.80
CA SER A 68 9.48 5.42 17.66
C SER A 68 8.45 6.28 16.93
N VAL A 69 7.16 6.05 17.18
CA VAL A 69 6.02 6.82 16.62
C VAL A 69 5.09 7.37 17.71
N ALA A 70 5.40 7.15 18.99
CA ALA A 70 4.55 7.53 20.14
C ALA A 70 4.30 9.04 20.28
N ARG A 71 5.14 9.88 19.66
CA ARG A 71 4.95 11.34 19.62
C ARG A 71 3.95 11.80 18.57
N LEU A 72 3.49 10.90 17.70
CA LEU A 72 2.51 11.21 16.68
C LEU A 72 1.09 10.94 17.20
N SER A 73 0.16 11.80 16.79
CA SER A 73 -1.25 11.48 16.94
C SER A 73 -1.63 10.30 16.03
N THR A 74 -2.65 9.53 16.43
CA THR A 74 -3.24 8.47 15.59
C THR A 74 -3.60 8.98 14.20
N TRP A 75 -4.08 10.23 14.10
CA TRP A 75 -4.34 10.88 12.81
C TRP A 75 -3.09 11.01 11.94
N ALA A 76 -1.97 11.45 12.50
CA ALA A 76 -0.72 11.58 11.76
C ALA A 76 -0.19 10.22 11.26
N VAL A 77 -0.37 9.16 12.06
CA VAL A 77 -0.05 7.77 11.67
C VAL A 77 -0.90 7.33 10.49
N ILE A 78 -2.23 7.54 10.56
CA ILE A 78 -3.17 7.23 9.47
C ILE A 78 -2.76 7.95 8.18
N VAL A 79 -2.51 9.26 8.26
CA VAL A 79 -2.08 10.07 7.11
C VAL A 79 -0.77 9.56 6.51
N ALA A 80 0.18 9.12 7.35
CA ALA A 80 1.46 8.59 6.89
C ALA A 80 1.31 7.28 6.10
N VAL A 81 0.44 6.38 6.58
CA VAL A 81 0.09 5.12 5.90
C VAL A 81 -0.66 5.40 4.60
N ASP A 82 -1.66 6.28 4.63
CA ASP A 82 -2.45 6.65 3.45
C ASP A 82 -1.57 7.29 2.36
N ARG A 83 -0.57 8.10 2.73
CA ARG A 83 0.39 8.66 1.77
C ARG A 83 1.21 7.57 1.08
N LEU A 84 1.69 6.58 1.83
CA LEU A 84 2.43 5.45 1.25
C LEU A 84 1.52 4.62 0.34
N ALA A 85 0.30 4.32 0.79
CA ALA A 85 -0.68 3.58 0.02
C ALA A 85 -1.06 4.33 -1.28
N ALA A 86 -1.26 5.64 -1.22
CA ALA A 86 -1.53 6.47 -2.39
C ALA A 86 -0.41 6.43 -3.42
N ASN A 87 0.85 6.48 -2.98
CA ASN A 87 2.00 6.34 -3.87
C ASN A 87 2.04 4.96 -4.52
N ARG A 88 1.78 3.90 -3.74
CA ARG A 88 1.74 2.53 -4.27
C ARG A 88 0.57 2.29 -5.21
N TYR A 89 -0.56 2.94 -4.96
CA TYR A 89 -1.73 2.91 -5.84
C TYR A 89 -1.44 3.60 -7.17
N ARG A 90 -0.78 4.76 -7.14
CA ARG A 90 -0.31 5.46 -8.35
C ARG A 90 0.64 4.58 -9.16
N ASP A 91 1.64 3.97 -8.51
CA ASP A 91 2.58 3.05 -9.17
C ASP A 91 1.85 1.86 -9.81
N TYR A 92 0.86 1.31 -9.11
CA TYR A 92 0.04 0.20 -9.60
C TYR A 92 -0.75 0.60 -10.84
N LYS A 93 -1.47 1.73 -10.81
CA LYS A 93 -2.24 2.23 -11.96
C LYS A 93 -1.34 2.49 -13.17
N LEU A 94 -0.17 3.09 -12.96
CA LEU A 94 0.79 3.32 -14.03
C LEU A 94 1.27 2.00 -14.66
N LYS A 95 1.53 0.97 -13.85
CA LYS A 95 1.90 -0.36 -14.35
C LYS A 95 0.79 -1.00 -15.17
N VAL A 96 -0.45 -0.93 -14.71
CA VAL A 96 -1.62 -1.44 -15.45
C VAL A 96 -1.78 -0.68 -16.77
N HIS A 97 -1.72 0.65 -16.74
CA HIS A 97 -1.80 1.48 -17.95
C HIS A 97 -0.71 1.11 -18.97
N ASN A 98 0.54 1.02 -18.54
CA ASN A 98 1.66 0.68 -19.42
C ASN A 98 1.52 -0.75 -19.99
N HIS A 99 1.06 -1.70 -19.19
CA HIS A 99 0.81 -3.07 -19.65
C HIS A 99 -0.28 -3.11 -20.73
N LEU A 100 -1.42 -2.44 -20.49
CA LEU A 100 -2.52 -2.36 -21.45
C LEU A 100 -2.11 -1.65 -22.75
N LYS A 101 -1.30 -0.58 -22.64
CA LYS A 101 -0.74 0.12 -23.79
C LYS A 101 0.20 -0.78 -24.61
N ALA A 102 0.97 -1.65 -23.98
CA ALA A 102 1.95 -2.52 -24.64
C ALA A 102 1.34 -3.81 -25.21
N HIS A 103 0.28 -4.35 -24.60
CA HIS A 103 -0.19 -5.71 -24.89
C HIS A 103 -1.70 -5.82 -25.21
N GLY A 104 -2.44 -4.72 -25.14
CA GLY A 104 -3.90 -4.74 -25.24
C GLY A 104 -4.58 -5.41 -24.03
N PRO A 105 -5.91 -5.34 -23.93
CA PRO A 105 -6.67 -5.87 -22.79
C PRO A 105 -6.71 -7.40 -22.70
N SER A 106 -6.38 -8.11 -23.78
CA SER A 106 -6.63 -9.56 -23.92
C SER A 106 -5.64 -10.47 -23.18
N ARG A 107 -4.51 -9.95 -22.67
CA ARG A 107 -3.49 -10.78 -21.98
C ARG A 107 -3.66 -10.90 -20.47
N LEU A 108 -4.62 -10.22 -19.86
CA LEU A 108 -4.86 -10.33 -18.41
C LEU A 108 -5.62 -11.61 -18.00
N TYR A 109 -6.22 -12.33 -18.96
CA TYR A 109 -7.01 -13.56 -18.72
C TYR A 109 -6.48 -14.80 -19.46
N GLY A 110 -5.33 -14.70 -20.15
CA GLY A 110 -4.85 -15.71 -21.09
C GLY A 110 -4.04 -16.89 -20.53
N GLU A 111 -3.82 -16.96 -19.21
CA GLU A 111 -3.01 -18.04 -18.59
C GLU A 111 -3.84 -19.04 -17.74
N MET A 112 -5.17 -19.01 -17.84
CA MET A 112 -6.05 -19.97 -17.14
C MET A 112 -6.81 -20.94 -18.07
N SER A 113 -6.49 -20.98 -19.36
CA SER A 113 -7.27 -21.73 -20.36
C SER A 113 -6.39 -22.49 -21.36
N ALA A 114 -5.35 -23.16 -20.87
CA ALA A 114 -4.56 -24.05 -21.71
C ALA A 114 -4.10 -25.29 -20.93
N GLU A 115 -5.05 -26.05 -20.39
CA GLU A 115 -4.92 -27.49 -20.19
C GLU A 115 -6.27 -28.10 -20.59
N ASP A 116 -6.34 -28.58 -21.84
CA ASP A 116 -7.30 -29.60 -22.29
C ASP A 116 -6.76 -30.99 -21.92
#